data_AF-A0A820GBR8-F1
#
_entry.id   AF-A0A820GBR8-F1
#
_cell.length_a   1.000
_cell.length_b   1.000
_cell.length_c   1.000
_cell.angle_alpha   90.00
_cell.angle_beta   90.00
_cell.angle_gamma   90.00
#
_symmetry.space_group_name_H-M   'P 1'
#
loop_
_entity.id
_entity.type
_entity.pdbx_description
1 polymer ?
#
loop_
_entity_poly.entity_id
_entity_poly.type
_entity_poly.pdbx_seq_one_letter_code
_entity_poly.pdbx_strand_id
1 'polypeptide(L)'
;MLNLNIFSLRDFGSNVDRMTAKRLGQWTTRLYIIMLISSVALLAVYNIVQVPTLTNTFNRPSFELYNQLKHDHANKLSCSCSIIASTFNSFVNIEAVFHEVR
;
A
#
# COMPACT_ATOMS: atom_id res chain seq x y z
N MET A 1 -8.06 28.14 -32.12
CA MET A 1 -7.65 26.73 -32.36
C MET A 1 -6.24 26.54 -31.81
N LEU A 2 -6.08 25.74 -30.76
CA LEU A 2 -4.77 25.41 -30.19
C LEU A 2 -4.02 24.49 -31.16
N ASN A 3 -2.89 24.95 -31.70
CA ASN A 3 -2.06 24.19 -32.64
C ASN A 3 -1.13 23.27 -31.83
N LEU A 4 -1.68 22.17 -31.33
CA LEU A 4 -0.91 21.18 -30.58
C LEU A 4 -0.07 20.34 -31.54
N ASN A 5 1.19 20.75 -31.70
CA ASN A 5 2.20 19.98 -32.41
C ASN A 5 3.42 19.88 -31.50
N ILE A 6 3.43 18.83 -30.66
CA ILE A 6 4.54 18.57 -29.73
C ILE A 6 5.76 18.09 -30.51
N PHE A 7 5.55 17.41 -31.63
CA PHE A 7 6.60 16.87 -32.49
C PHE A 7 6.86 17.80 -33.68
N SER A 8 8.13 18.13 -33.91
CA SER A 8 8.57 19.03 -34.97
C SER A 8 8.79 18.28 -36.28
N LEU A 9 8.86 19.01 -37.41
CA LEU A 9 9.14 18.42 -38.73
C LEU A 9 10.45 17.63 -38.75
N ARG A 10 11.44 18.06 -37.95
CA ARG A 10 12.77 17.44 -37.87
C ARG A 10 12.72 16.03 -37.31
N ASP A 11 11.70 15.71 -36.50
CA ASP A 11 11.53 14.42 -35.85
C ASP A 11 11.00 13.34 -36.81
N PHE A 12 10.48 13.74 -37.97
CA PHE A 12 9.86 12.83 -38.95
C PHE A 12 10.80 12.42 -40.10
N GLY A 13 12.05 12.92 -40.12
CA GLY A 13 13.05 12.60 -41.13
C GLY A 13 12.95 13.44 -42.40
N SER A 14 14.06 13.59 -43.12
CA SER A 14 14.19 14.50 -44.28
C SER A 14 13.39 14.10 -45.52
N ASN A 15 12.90 12.85 -45.57
CA ASN A 15 12.23 12.27 -46.73
C ASN A 15 10.70 12.38 -46.69
N VAL A 16 10.14 13.06 -45.68
CA VAL A 16 8.69 13.17 -45.49
C VAL A 16 8.19 14.53 -45.94
N ASP A 17 7.17 14.53 -46.80
CA ASP A 17 6.51 15.76 -47.25
C ASP A 17 5.97 16.60 -46.09
N ARG A 18 6.04 17.93 -46.24
CA ARG A 18 5.71 18.90 -45.18
C ARG A 18 4.24 18.81 -44.76
N MET A 19 3.33 18.47 -45.68
CA MET A 19 1.91 18.30 -45.39
C MET A 19 1.65 17.00 -44.62
N THR A 20 2.32 15.92 -45.04
CA THR A 20 2.27 14.61 -44.38
C THR A 20 2.81 14.66 -42.96
N ALA A 21 3.99 15.28 -42.77
CA ALA A 21 4.60 15.42 -41.47
C ALA A 21 3.77 16.29 -40.51
N LYS A 22 3.06 17.31 -41.02
CA LYS A 22 2.11 18.10 -40.20
C LYS A 22 0.94 17.26 -39.70
N ARG A 23 0.36 16.42 -40.57
CA ARG A 23 -0.74 15.52 -40.17
C ARG A 23 -0.23 14.49 -39.16
N LEU A 24 0.92 13.87 -39.43
CA LEU A 24 1.52 12.88 -38.55
C LEU A 24 1.82 13.47 -37.16
N GLY A 25 2.40 14.68 -37.10
CA GLY A 25 2.63 15.39 -35.84
C GLY A 25 1.35 15.63 -35.03
N GLN A 26 0.25 15.99 -35.69
CA GLN A 26 -1.05 16.15 -35.02
C GLN A 26 -1.59 14.82 -34.46
N TRP A 27 -1.48 13.73 -35.21
CA TRP A 27 -1.92 12.40 -34.76
C TRP A 27 -1.08 11.89 -33.61
N THR A 28 0.25 11.97 -33.72
CA THR A 28 1.17 11.54 -32.66
C THR A 28 1.00 12.38 -31.40
N THR A 29 0.79 13.69 -31.54
CA THR A 29 0.51 14.57 -30.40
C THR A 29 -0.79 14.17 -29.69
N ARG A 30 -1.87 13.90 -30.45
CA ARG A 30 -3.13 13.42 -29.86
C ARG A 30 -2.96 12.08 -29.14
N LEU A 31 -2.27 11.14 -29.76
CA LEU A 31 -2.01 9.82 -29.19
C LEU A 31 -1.16 9.93 -27.92
N TYR A 32 -0.12 10.76 -27.93
CA TYR A 32 0.72 11.03 -26.76
C TYR A 32 -0.10 11.57 -25.59
N ILE A 33 -0.98 12.55 -25.84
CA ILE A 33 -1.82 13.13 -24.79
C ILE A 33 -2.80 12.10 -24.24
N ILE A 34 -3.43 11.29 -25.09
CA ILE A 34 -4.33 10.22 -24.66
C ILE A 34 -3.56 9.22 -23.77
N MET A 35 -2.37 8.80 -24.20
CA MET A 35 -1.52 7.91 -23.41
C MET A 35 -1.12 8.55 -22.08
N LEU A 36 -0.71 9.81 -22.07
CA LEU A 36 -0.31 10.54 -20.86
C LEU A 36 -1.47 10.68 -19.87
N ILE A 37 -2.66 11.05 -20.35
CA ILE A 37 -3.86 11.12 -19.51
C ILE A 37 -4.19 9.74 -18.96
N SER A 38 -4.11 8.70 -19.80
CA SER A 38 -4.39 7.32 -19.36
C SER A 38 -3.40 6.83 -18.31
N SER A 39 -2.11 7.14 -18.43
CA SER A 39 -1.09 6.72 -17.47
C SER A 39 -1.26 7.43 -16.13
N VAL A 40 -1.53 8.74 -16.15
CA VAL A 40 -1.84 9.52 -14.95
C VAL A 40 -3.13 9.01 -14.28
N ALA A 41 -4.16 8.72 -15.06
CA ALA A 41 -5.42 8.17 -14.53
C ALA A 41 -5.20 6.79 -13.88
N LEU A 42 -4.47 5.89 -14.52
CA LEU A 42 -4.12 4.58 -13.95
C LEU A 42 -3.33 4.73 -12.64
N LEU A 43 -2.36 5.64 -12.61
CA LEU A 43 -1.57 5.90 -11.41
C LEU A 43 -2.44 6.47 -10.28
N ALA A 44 -3.36 7.38 -10.59
CA ALA A 44 -4.31 7.93 -9.62
C ALA A 44 -5.22 6.84 -9.05
N VAL A 45 -5.79 5.99 -9.91
CA VAL A 45 -6.62 4.85 -9.50
C VAL A 45 -5.81 3.89 -8.62
N TYR A 46 -4.58 3.57 -9.00
CA TYR A 46 -3.71 2.71 -8.20
C TYR A 46 -3.51 3.25 -6.77
N ASN A 47 -3.21 4.56 -6.64
CA ASN A 47 -3.03 5.19 -5.33
C ASN A 47 -4.33 5.22 -4.50
N ILE A 48 -5.50 5.38 -5.14
CA ILE A 48 -6.80 5.36 -4.44
C ILE A 48 -7.16 3.94 -3.97
N VAL A 49 -6.96 2.95 -4.84
CA VAL A 49 -7.32 1.54 -4.57
C VAL A 49 -6.36 0.90 -3.59
N GLN A 50 -5.12 1.40 -3.51
CA GLN A 50 -4.16 0.96 -2.50
C GLN A 50 -4.63 1.43 -1.11
N VAL A 51 -5.48 0.61 -0.49
CA VAL A 51 -5.90 0.79 0.89
C VAL A 51 -4.62 0.83 1.74
N PRO A 52 -4.36 1.95 2.46
CA PRO A 52 -3.20 2.01 3.32
C PRO A 52 -3.32 0.88 4.33
N THR A 53 -2.28 0.05 4.45
CA THR A 53 -2.19 -0.97 5.51
C THR A 53 -2.08 -0.26 6.85
N LEU A 54 -3.23 0.12 7.41
CA LEU A 54 -3.32 0.79 8.69
C LEU A 54 -3.07 -0.26 9.77
N THR A 55 -1.90 -0.21 10.38
CA THR A 55 -1.57 -1.04 11.53
C THR A 55 -2.30 -0.50 12.75
N ASN A 56 -3.38 -1.18 13.15
CA ASN A 56 -4.11 -0.85 14.37
C ASN A 56 -3.35 -1.42 15.58
N THR A 57 -3.05 -0.58 16.56
CA THR A 57 -2.38 -0.97 17.80
C THR A 57 -3.38 -1.14 18.94
N PHE A 58 -3.39 -2.33 19.54
CA PHE A 58 -4.25 -2.66 20.69
C PHE A 58 -3.38 -2.76 21.94
N ASN A 59 -3.51 -1.78 22.84
CA ASN A 59 -2.79 -1.79 24.11
C ASN A 59 -3.51 -2.69 25.12
N ARG A 60 -2.87 -3.80 25.53
CA ARG A 60 -3.37 -4.75 26.53
C ARG A 60 -4.78 -5.29 26.16
N PRO A 61 -4.93 -6.00 25.03
CA PRO A 61 -6.22 -6.58 24.66
C PRO A 61 -6.69 -7.59 25.70
N SER A 62 -8.02 -7.74 25.86
CA SER A 62 -8.57 -8.87 26.61
C SER A 62 -8.22 -10.19 25.93
N PHE A 63 -8.21 -11.29 26.68
CA PHE A 63 -7.91 -12.62 26.12
C PHE A 63 -8.88 -13.02 25.01
N GLU A 64 -10.16 -12.66 25.16
CA GLU A 64 -11.19 -12.91 24.15
C GLU A 64 -10.94 -12.11 22.86
N LEU A 65 -10.60 -10.82 22.98
CA LEU A 65 -10.26 -9.97 21.83
C LEU A 65 -9.00 -10.48 21.11
N TYR A 66 -7.99 -10.92 21.87
CA TYR A 66 -6.81 -11.55 21.29
C TYR A 66 -7.18 -12.80 20.48
N ASN A 67 -8.04 -13.67 21.00
CA ASN A 67 -8.45 -14.89 20.29
C ASN A 67 -9.25 -14.58 19.02
N GLN A 68 -10.12 -13.57 19.04
CA GLN A 68 -10.84 -13.11 17.85
C GLN A 68 -9.86 -12.60 16.79
N LEU A 69 -8.96 -11.69 17.15
CA LEU A 69 -7.96 -11.13 16.23
C LEU A 69 -7.01 -12.20 15.68
N LYS A 70 -6.64 -13.18 16.50
CA LYS A 70 -5.84 -14.33 16.08
C LYS A 70 -6.59 -15.22 15.10
N HIS A 71 -7.89 -15.42 15.28
CA HIS A 71 -8.72 -16.19 14.35
C HIS A 71 -8.84 -15.47 13.00
N ASP A 72 -9.15 -14.17 13.03
CA ASP A 72 -9.46 -13.39 11.83
C ASP A 72 -8.21 -12.96 11.05
N HIS A 73 -7.09 -12.74 11.74
CA HIS A 73 -5.89 -12.10 11.20
C HIS A 73 -4.58 -12.79 11.59
N ALA A 74 -4.59 -14.12 11.81
CA ALA A 74 -3.45 -14.94 12.25
C ALA A 74 -2.10 -14.54 11.61
N ASN A 75 -2.07 -14.36 10.29
CA ASN A 75 -0.84 -14.13 9.51
C ASN A 75 -0.38 -12.67 9.49
N LYS A 76 -1.18 -11.74 10.04
CA LYS A 76 -0.92 -10.29 10.04
C LYS A 76 -0.79 -9.72 11.45
N LEU A 77 -1.02 -10.54 12.48
CA LEU A 77 -0.92 -10.14 13.88
C LEU A 77 0.55 -10.15 14.31
N SER A 78 1.06 -9.01 14.79
CA SER A 78 2.37 -8.89 15.41
C SER A 78 2.21 -8.54 16.89
N CYS A 79 2.77 -9.35 17.77
CA CYS A 79 2.75 -9.12 19.21
C CYS A 79 4.13 -8.67 19.69
N SER A 80 4.29 -7.37 19.93
CA SER A 80 5.48 -6.84 20.61
C SER A 80 5.39 -7.17 22.09
N CYS A 81 6.26 -8.05 22.59
CA CYS A 81 6.37 -8.30 24.02
C CYS A 81 6.91 -7.05 24.71
N SER A 82 6.17 -6.51 25.69
CA SER A 82 6.64 -5.41 26.53
C SER A 82 7.75 -5.83 27.49
N ILE A 83 7.81 -7.13 27.83
CA ILE A 83 8.78 -7.71 28.76
C ILE A 83 9.22 -9.07 28.20
N ILE A 84 10.54 -9.25 28.02
CA ILE A 84 11.14 -10.46 27.44
C ILE A 84 11.12 -11.64 28.43
N ALA A 85 11.14 -11.35 29.73
CA ALA A 85 11.05 -12.35 30.79
C ALA A 85 10.25 -11.78 31.97
N SER A 86 9.19 -12.48 32.36
CA SER A 86 8.39 -12.12 33.53
C SER A 86 8.92 -12.88 34.75
N THR A 87 8.95 -12.25 35.93
CA THR A 87 9.34 -12.91 37.19
C THR A 87 8.21 -13.80 37.70
N PHE A 88 8.49 -15.04 38.10
CA PHE A 88 7.47 -16.05 38.48
C PHE A 88 6.42 -15.53 39.49
N ASN A 89 6.88 -14.76 40.47
CA ASN A 89 6.02 -14.13 41.50
C ASN A 89 5.02 -13.09 40.96
N SER A 90 5.15 -12.63 39.71
CA SER A 90 4.26 -11.62 39.13
C SER A 90 3.04 -12.20 38.40
N PHE A 91 3.03 -13.50 38.12
CA PHE A 91 1.92 -14.18 37.42
C PHE A 91 1.40 -15.42 38.14
N VAL A 92 2.16 -16.00 39.07
CA VAL A 92 1.71 -17.13 39.89
C VAL A 92 1.85 -16.75 41.35
N ASN A 93 0.73 -16.76 42.09
CA ASN A 93 0.73 -16.70 43.55
C ASN A 93 0.59 -18.13 44.10
N ILE A 94 1.61 -18.62 44.78
CA ILE A 94 1.59 -19.93 45.44
C ILE A 94 1.49 -19.69 46.94
N GLU A 95 0.29 -19.87 47.50
CA GLU A 95 0.08 -19.95 48.94
C GLU A 95 0.11 -21.41 49.37
N ALA A 96 1.16 -21.80 50.10
CA ALA A 96 1.26 -23.14 50.66
C ALA A 96 0.38 -23.24 51.92
N VAL A 97 -0.62 -24.12 51.86
CA VAL A 97 -1.41 -24.51 53.04
C VAL A 97 -0.80 -25.79 53.59
N PHE A 98 -0.14 -25.69 54.74
CA PHE A 98 0.43 -26.84 55.42
C PHE A 98 -0.61 -27.46 56.35
N HIS A 99 -0.90 -28.74 56.14
CA HIS A 99 -1.68 -29.54 57.08
C HIS A 99 -0.76 -30.09 58.18
N GLU A 100 -1.22 -30.03 59.42
CA GLU A 100 -0.51 -30.61 60.56
C GLU A 100 -0.45 -32.14 60.43
N VAL A 101 0.77 -32.69 60.53
CA VAL A 101 0.97 -34.15 60.60
C VAL A 101 0.81 -34.55 62.06
N ARG A 102 -0.19 -35.38 62.34
CA ARG A 102 -0.44 -35.92 63.68
C ARG A 102 0.18 -37.31 63.84
#